data_AF-A0A2D7NA11-F1
#
_entry.id   AF-A0A2D7NA11-F1
#
_cell.length_a   1.000
_cell.length_b   1.000
_cell.length_c   1.000
_cell.angle_alpha   90.00
_cell.angle_beta   90.00
_cell.angle_gamma   90.00
#
_symmetry.space_group_name_H-M   'P 1'
#
loop_
_entity.id
_entity.type
_entity.pdbx_description
1 polymer ?
#
loop_
_entity_poly.entity_id
_entity_poly.type
_entity_poly.pdbx_seq_one_letter_code
_entity_poly.pdbx_strand_id
1 'polypeptide(L)'
;MEISQQIKKITFYLFITCFFINCASNKSSDKLYSVKNGRIISPSGKEVSIKGCNIGNWFVLEMWMLDQKLPDQYTFESILEERFSQEVKNELMEIYRENWITEKDFKTIKSFGMNTIRIPFQYTILMDPEKPYSLKENAFYWLDKTIEWAENNDLSVILDLHGCPGRQSGMDHTGRSGYNRLWEEEEYQNQTIWLWKEISKYYITNNTIVAYDLLNEPWGGTEEQLRDIMFRMFKEIRAQGDDHIIIFPGHYSGIDFYVDGIEPDFENFIYTKHFYPGFFGWGAPVPQVHADFLNSGLKEIHQKMDSLNNTLLVGEFNVVSKKAGGGEMMRRYYDRYAEYGWLSTMWSYKVLSQQGGIKKMNWGMVTNKNKLPNLDIRNDNLNVIKDWFKGLSTMDIAVDEDLRYWLTTNEEPSSLDNLPPLPPPIKSVDFNDPLPKNWSYSDIGGSLKGGQKIEQDKWTIYGGGNDIWNESDQFRYMYTKFIGDFSCTVNVNDLQSNHSYAKAGIMARTNLNENSSHALINIFPYGNTEFSFRLSSGELMSHSPGNSIELPDAKLKLERKGNDFSGSIYLNEVWEKVGTITLSDAKKEMFIGLATLSHDNGQLAKAIYSNFQIKK
;
A
#
# COMPACT_ATOMS: atom_id res chain seq x y z
N MET A 1 32.36 -68.91 -51.54
CA MET A 1 31.61 -68.30 -52.65
C MET A 1 31.08 -66.95 -52.16
N GLU A 2 31.91 -65.92 -52.15
CA GLU A 2 32.37 -65.15 -53.34
C GLU A 2 31.30 -64.14 -53.78
N ILE A 3 31.55 -62.83 -53.61
CA ILE A 3 32.15 -61.88 -54.61
C ILE A 3 31.03 -60.89 -54.97
N SER A 4 31.17 -59.58 -55.14
CA SER A 4 32.18 -58.53 -54.85
C SER A 4 31.56 -57.19 -55.36
N GLN A 5 31.69 -56.04 -54.68
CA GLN A 5 32.59 -54.89 -55.00
C GLN A 5 32.40 -54.25 -56.40
N GLN A 6 32.54 -52.94 -56.68
CA GLN A 6 33.27 -51.81 -56.06
C GLN A 6 32.97 -50.48 -56.83
N ILE A 7 33.64 -49.38 -56.40
CA ILE A 7 33.98 -48.08 -57.08
C ILE A 7 33.16 -46.88 -56.54
N LYS A 8 33.66 -45.75 -56.02
CA LYS A 8 34.98 -45.11 -55.71
C LYS A 8 34.66 -43.93 -54.74
N LYS A 9 35.33 -43.73 -53.58
CA LYS A 9 36.60 -43.01 -53.28
C LYS A 9 36.54 -41.46 -53.24
N ILE A 10 37.04 -40.91 -52.11
CA ILE A 10 37.64 -39.57 -51.84
C ILE A 10 36.63 -38.48 -51.39
N THR A 11 36.48 -38.09 -50.12
CA THR A 11 37.39 -37.52 -49.08
C THR A 11 37.87 -36.09 -49.38
N PHE A 12 37.26 -35.10 -48.73
CA PHE A 12 37.99 -33.94 -48.21
C PHE A 12 37.40 -33.50 -46.86
N TYR A 13 38.28 -33.42 -45.87
CA TYR A 13 38.04 -32.99 -44.50
C TYR A 13 37.83 -31.47 -44.43
N LEU A 14 36.91 -31.00 -43.58
CA LEU A 14 37.19 -29.83 -42.75
C LEU A 14 36.81 -30.16 -41.30
N PHE A 15 37.83 -30.17 -40.46
CA PHE A 15 37.72 -30.24 -39.01
C PHE A 15 37.04 -28.97 -38.50
N ILE A 16 35.90 -29.12 -37.82
CA ILE A 16 35.55 -28.25 -36.71
C ILE A 16 35.33 -29.15 -35.51
N THR A 17 36.26 -29.03 -34.57
CA THR A 17 36.25 -29.56 -33.22
C THR A 17 34.91 -29.24 -32.54
N CYS A 18 34.04 -30.25 -32.40
CA CYS A 18 33.00 -30.23 -31.39
C CYS A 18 33.67 -30.33 -30.02
N PHE A 19 33.86 -29.18 -29.37
CA PHE A 19 33.96 -29.14 -27.92
C PHE A 19 32.62 -29.66 -27.39
N PHE A 20 32.60 -30.92 -26.96
CA PHE A 20 31.63 -31.35 -25.95
C PHE A 20 31.95 -30.56 -24.68
N ILE A 21 31.41 -29.35 -24.58
CA ILE A 21 31.18 -28.78 -23.26
C ILE A 21 30.12 -29.69 -22.65
N ASN A 22 30.59 -30.43 -21.66
CA ASN A 22 29.77 -31.15 -20.72
C ASN A 22 28.84 -30.10 -20.09
N CYS A 23 27.63 -29.92 -20.66
CA CYS A 23 26.54 -29.32 -19.93
C CYS A 23 26.21 -30.30 -18.82
N ALA A 24 26.95 -30.21 -17.72
CA ALA A 24 26.48 -30.68 -16.45
C ALA A 24 25.14 -29.98 -16.25
N SER A 25 24.05 -30.75 -16.38
CA SER A 25 22.80 -30.37 -15.77
C SER A 25 23.12 -30.09 -14.31
N ASN A 26 23.06 -28.80 -13.93
CA ASN A 26 22.98 -28.45 -12.52
C ASN A 26 21.70 -29.13 -12.02
N LYS A 27 21.85 -30.31 -11.42
CA LYS A 27 20.84 -30.83 -10.52
C LYS A 27 20.61 -29.73 -9.50
N SER A 28 19.41 -29.16 -9.53
CA SER A 28 18.86 -28.33 -8.46
C SER A 28 19.31 -28.92 -7.12
N SER A 29 19.94 -28.10 -6.26
CA SER A 29 20.24 -28.55 -4.91
C SER A 29 18.90 -28.74 -4.18
N ASP A 30 18.69 -29.85 -3.48
CA ASP A 30 17.53 -30.08 -2.60
C ASP A 30 17.46 -29.11 -1.40
N LYS A 31 18.22 -28.00 -1.43
CA LYS A 31 18.29 -26.98 -0.39
C LYS A 31 17.31 -25.86 -0.71
N LEU A 32 16.60 -25.39 0.31
CA LEU A 32 15.71 -24.24 0.24
C LEU A 32 16.46 -22.95 0.58
N TYR A 33 15.78 -21.82 0.42
CA TYR A 33 16.24 -20.55 0.98
C TYR A 33 16.27 -20.62 2.51
N SER A 34 17.25 -19.96 3.12
CA SER A 34 17.37 -19.90 4.58
C SER A 34 17.74 -18.51 5.09
N VAL A 35 17.34 -18.19 6.32
CA VAL A 35 17.73 -16.97 7.03
C VAL A 35 18.95 -17.28 7.91
N LYS A 36 20.05 -16.55 7.72
CA LYS A 36 21.24 -16.63 8.58
C LYS A 36 21.74 -15.25 8.91
N ASN A 37 21.85 -14.94 10.21
CA ASN A 37 22.32 -13.65 10.71
C ASN A 37 21.61 -12.45 10.06
N GLY A 38 20.27 -12.49 9.99
CA GLY A 38 19.47 -11.47 9.32
C GLY A 38 19.69 -11.35 7.81
N ARG A 39 20.25 -12.36 7.13
CA ARG A 39 20.48 -12.36 5.68
C ARG A 39 19.84 -13.58 5.01
N ILE A 40 19.36 -13.40 3.78
CA ILE A 40 18.78 -14.49 2.98
C ILE A 40 19.88 -15.22 2.24
N ILE A 41 19.94 -16.53 2.44
CA ILE A 41 20.87 -17.46 1.82
C ILE A 41 20.11 -18.29 0.80
N SER A 42 20.51 -18.19 -0.46
CA SER A 42 19.97 -18.99 -1.56
C SER A 42 20.25 -20.48 -1.40
N PRO A 43 19.51 -21.36 -2.13
CA PRO A 43 19.81 -22.79 -2.24
C PRO A 43 21.29 -23.11 -2.55
N SER A 44 21.94 -22.24 -3.34
CA SER A 44 23.36 -22.35 -3.70
C SER A 44 24.34 -22.01 -2.57
N GLY A 45 23.85 -21.56 -1.41
CA GLY A 45 24.65 -21.17 -0.25
C GLY A 45 25.20 -19.74 -0.31
N LYS A 46 24.70 -18.90 -1.23
CA LYS A 46 25.11 -17.49 -1.37
C LYS A 46 24.09 -16.57 -0.72
N GLU A 47 24.57 -15.52 -0.06
CA GLU A 47 23.73 -14.38 0.30
C GLU A 47 23.13 -13.74 -0.96
N VAL A 48 21.84 -13.43 -0.91
CA VAL A 48 21.11 -12.82 -2.02
C VAL A 48 20.23 -11.69 -1.53
N SER A 49 20.13 -10.63 -2.34
CA SER A 49 19.14 -9.57 -2.15
C SER A 49 17.89 -9.91 -2.95
N ILE A 50 16.73 -9.90 -2.31
CA ILE A 50 15.43 -10.13 -2.97
C ILE A 50 14.87 -8.77 -3.41
N LYS A 51 14.80 -8.57 -4.72
CA LYS A 51 14.25 -7.39 -5.38
C LYS A 51 13.14 -7.84 -6.33
N GLY A 52 11.90 -7.55 -5.98
CA GLY A 52 10.76 -8.05 -6.74
C GLY A 52 9.62 -7.08 -6.92
N CYS A 53 8.53 -7.59 -7.47
CA CYS A 53 7.26 -6.88 -7.58
C CYS A 53 6.10 -7.82 -7.27
N ASN A 54 4.95 -7.25 -6.93
CA ASN A 54 3.72 -8.00 -6.78
C ASN A 54 3.01 -8.15 -8.14
N ILE A 55 2.47 -9.34 -8.42
CA ILE A 55 1.55 -9.56 -9.55
C ILE A 55 0.09 -9.44 -9.08
N GLY A 56 -0.26 -8.24 -8.61
CA GLY A 56 -1.58 -7.93 -8.09
C GLY A 56 -2.71 -8.08 -9.11
N ASN A 57 -3.93 -8.08 -8.60
CA ASN A 57 -5.16 -8.17 -9.39
C ASN A 57 -5.28 -9.46 -10.25
N TRP A 58 -4.55 -10.54 -9.93
CA TRP A 58 -4.61 -11.80 -10.67
C TRP A 58 -5.45 -12.87 -9.96
N PHE A 59 -4.97 -13.34 -8.81
CA PHE A 59 -5.64 -14.37 -8.01
C PHE A 59 -6.48 -13.78 -6.88
N VAL A 60 -6.34 -12.48 -6.64
CA VAL A 60 -7.26 -11.64 -5.87
C VAL A 60 -7.41 -10.33 -6.63
N LEU A 61 -8.64 -9.83 -6.78
CA LEU A 61 -8.93 -8.67 -7.59
C LEU A 61 -9.22 -7.45 -6.72
N GLU A 62 -8.54 -6.36 -7.05
CA GLU A 62 -8.80 -5.02 -6.52
C GLU A 62 -9.34 -4.16 -7.65
N MET A 63 -10.59 -3.73 -7.52
CA MET A 63 -11.35 -3.16 -8.65
C MET A 63 -10.71 -1.91 -9.22
N TRP A 64 -10.00 -1.14 -8.38
CA TRP A 64 -9.26 0.05 -8.82
C TRP A 64 -8.14 -0.28 -9.82
N MET A 65 -7.53 -1.48 -9.76
CA MET A 65 -6.49 -1.90 -10.71
C MET A 65 -7.02 -2.21 -12.11
N LEU A 66 -8.34 -2.40 -12.25
CA LEU A 66 -9.06 -2.51 -13.52
C LEU A 66 -9.71 -1.19 -13.96
N ASP A 67 -9.51 -0.11 -13.20
CA ASP A 67 -10.27 1.15 -13.33
C ASP A 67 -11.79 0.94 -13.27
N GLN A 68 -12.23 -0.01 -12.42
CA GLN A 68 -13.64 -0.34 -12.19
C GLN A 68 -14.12 0.25 -10.87
N LYS A 69 -15.32 0.85 -10.88
CA LYS A 69 -15.92 1.49 -9.71
C LYS A 69 -16.85 0.52 -8.96
N LEU A 70 -16.27 -0.57 -8.46
CA LEU A 70 -16.96 -1.57 -7.65
C LEU A 70 -16.26 -1.71 -6.30
N PRO A 71 -17.01 -2.07 -5.24
CA PRO A 71 -16.46 -2.06 -3.89
C PRO A 71 -15.46 -3.19 -3.63
N ASP A 72 -15.56 -4.33 -4.32
CA ASP A 72 -14.69 -5.50 -4.13
C ASP A 72 -14.90 -6.57 -5.22
N GLN A 73 -14.04 -7.60 -5.20
CA GLN A 73 -14.17 -8.80 -6.04
C GLN A 73 -15.46 -9.58 -5.79
N TYR A 74 -15.90 -9.70 -4.54
CA TYR A 74 -17.13 -10.42 -4.19
C TYR A 74 -18.33 -9.86 -4.95
N THR A 75 -18.52 -8.54 -4.94
CA THR A 75 -19.58 -7.85 -5.66
C THR A 75 -19.44 -8.04 -7.18
N PHE A 76 -18.22 -7.98 -7.69
CA PHE A 76 -17.96 -8.23 -9.12
C PHE A 76 -18.42 -9.62 -9.54
N GLU A 77 -18.04 -10.66 -8.79
CA GLU A 77 -18.41 -12.04 -9.10
C GLU A 77 -19.90 -12.31 -8.87
N SER A 78 -20.51 -11.77 -7.80
CA SER A 78 -21.95 -11.92 -7.55
C SER A 78 -22.79 -11.38 -8.70
N ILE A 79 -22.38 -10.27 -9.32
CA ILE A 79 -23.10 -9.71 -10.48
C ILE A 79 -23.01 -10.64 -11.69
N LEU A 80 -21.84 -11.21 -11.96
CA LEU A 80 -21.68 -12.17 -13.06
C LEU A 80 -22.51 -13.44 -12.81
N GLU A 81 -22.55 -13.90 -11.57
CA GLU A 81 -23.32 -15.07 -11.16
C GLU A 81 -24.83 -14.83 -11.27
N GLU A 82 -25.34 -13.72 -10.73
CA GLU A 82 -26.76 -13.34 -10.79
C GLU A 82 -27.24 -13.16 -12.24
N ARG A 83 -26.37 -12.65 -13.12
CA ARG A 83 -26.73 -12.39 -14.52
C ARG A 83 -26.68 -13.63 -15.42
N PHE A 84 -25.77 -14.57 -15.16
CA PHE A 84 -25.50 -15.66 -16.11
C PHE A 84 -25.61 -17.06 -15.51
N SER A 85 -24.86 -17.35 -14.44
CA SER A 85 -24.95 -18.49 -13.51
C SER A 85 -23.61 -18.64 -12.78
N GLN A 86 -23.56 -19.52 -11.79
CA GLN A 86 -22.32 -19.90 -11.10
C GLN A 86 -21.28 -20.48 -12.07
N GLU A 87 -21.70 -21.35 -13.00
CA GLU A 87 -20.83 -22.00 -13.99
C GLU A 87 -20.27 -20.98 -14.97
N VAL A 88 -21.11 -20.08 -15.50
CA VAL A 88 -20.67 -19.06 -16.46
C VAL A 88 -19.76 -18.04 -15.78
N LYS A 89 -20.04 -17.67 -14.52
CA LYS A 89 -19.12 -16.83 -13.74
C LYS A 89 -17.76 -17.49 -13.60
N ASN A 90 -17.72 -18.79 -13.26
CA ASN A 90 -16.46 -19.51 -13.11
C ASN A 90 -15.69 -19.59 -14.44
N GLU A 91 -16.36 -19.82 -15.57
CA GLU A 91 -15.76 -19.76 -16.91
C GLU A 91 -15.17 -18.36 -17.20
N LEU A 92 -15.93 -17.30 -16.93
CA LEU A 92 -15.48 -15.92 -17.12
C LEU A 92 -14.25 -15.59 -16.29
N MET A 93 -14.21 -16.03 -15.02
CA MET A 93 -13.05 -15.83 -14.16
C MET A 93 -11.84 -16.68 -14.59
N GLU A 94 -12.06 -17.84 -15.21
CA GLU A 94 -10.99 -18.62 -15.86
C GLU A 94 -10.36 -17.83 -17.01
N ILE A 95 -11.20 -17.29 -17.89
CA ILE A 95 -10.77 -16.48 -19.03
C ILE A 95 -10.04 -15.22 -18.55
N TYR A 96 -10.52 -14.59 -17.48
CA TYR A 96 -9.80 -13.48 -16.85
C TYR A 96 -8.39 -13.89 -16.42
N ARG A 97 -8.26 -15.00 -15.66
CA ARG A 97 -6.96 -15.47 -15.16
C ARG A 97 -6.02 -15.89 -16.28
N GLU A 98 -6.52 -16.49 -17.36
CA GLU A 98 -5.74 -16.82 -18.56
C GLU A 98 -5.19 -15.60 -19.30
N ASN A 99 -5.85 -14.44 -19.16
CA ASN A 99 -5.56 -13.27 -19.99
C ASN A 99 -5.06 -12.05 -19.21
N TRP A 100 -5.14 -12.06 -17.88
CA TRP A 100 -4.51 -11.03 -17.05
C TRP A 100 -2.99 -11.21 -17.10
N ILE A 101 -2.42 -12.21 -16.44
CA ILE A 101 -0.97 -12.46 -16.51
C ILE A 101 -0.67 -13.63 -17.44
N THR A 102 0.34 -13.45 -18.28
CA THR A 102 0.87 -14.44 -19.22
C THR A 102 2.38 -14.58 -19.02
N GLU A 103 2.99 -15.62 -19.60
CA GLU A 103 4.45 -15.79 -19.54
C GLU A 103 5.25 -14.59 -20.10
N LYS A 104 4.67 -13.80 -21.01
CA LYS A 104 5.31 -12.58 -21.53
C LYS A 104 5.53 -11.51 -20.46
N ASP A 105 4.67 -11.50 -19.45
CA ASP A 105 4.76 -10.56 -18.34
C ASP A 105 6.01 -10.82 -17.48
N PHE A 106 6.41 -12.08 -17.32
CA PHE A 106 7.61 -12.46 -16.55
C PHE A 106 8.89 -11.92 -17.21
N LYS A 107 8.97 -11.98 -18.54
CA LYS A 107 10.07 -11.34 -19.31
C LYS A 107 10.09 -9.84 -19.11
N THR A 108 8.91 -9.22 -19.05
CA THR A 108 8.78 -7.78 -18.82
C THR A 108 9.22 -7.43 -17.41
N ILE A 109 8.77 -8.16 -16.38
CA ILE A 109 9.19 -8.02 -14.99
C ILE A 109 10.72 -8.14 -14.88
N LYS A 110 11.31 -9.16 -15.51
CA LYS A 110 12.77 -9.36 -15.54
C LYS A 110 13.50 -8.17 -16.17
N SER A 111 12.92 -7.51 -17.16
CA SER A 111 13.50 -6.33 -17.82
C SER A 111 13.65 -5.10 -16.91
N PHE A 112 13.00 -5.07 -15.74
CA PHE A 112 13.21 -4.04 -14.70
C PHE A 112 14.28 -4.45 -13.69
N GLY A 113 14.99 -5.55 -13.91
CA GLY A 113 16.01 -6.07 -13.00
C GLY A 113 15.43 -6.72 -11.75
N MET A 114 14.17 -7.16 -11.80
CA MET A 114 13.57 -7.96 -10.72
C MET A 114 14.15 -9.39 -10.74
N ASN A 115 14.27 -9.98 -9.56
CA ASN A 115 14.68 -11.38 -9.38
C ASN A 115 13.63 -12.22 -8.65
N THR A 116 12.55 -11.62 -8.15
CA THR A 116 11.48 -12.33 -7.42
C THR A 116 10.11 -11.75 -7.74
N ILE A 117 9.08 -12.58 -7.68
CA ILE A 117 7.67 -12.17 -7.79
C ILE A 117 6.93 -12.57 -6.51
N ARG A 118 6.24 -11.63 -5.86
CA ARG A 118 5.26 -11.95 -4.81
C ARG A 118 3.90 -12.21 -5.48
N ILE A 119 3.25 -13.31 -5.10
CA ILE A 119 2.02 -13.83 -5.69
C ILE A 119 0.91 -13.73 -4.65
N PRO A 120 0.15 -12.62 -4.62
CA PRO A 120 -1.06 -12.51 -3.82
C PRO A 120 -2.13 -13.46 -4.34
N PHE A 121 -2.63 -14.36 -3.50
CA PHE A 121 -3.75 -15.25 -3.84
C PHE A 121 -4.75 -15.36 -2.69
N GLN A 122 -6.02 -15.55 -3.04
CA GLN A 122 -7.06 -15.86 -2.07
C GLN A 122 -7.24 -17.38 -1.91
N TYR A 123 -7.76 -17.80 -0.76
CA TYR A 123 -8.01 -19.21 -0.45
C TYR A 123 -8.92 -19.90 -1.46
N THR A 124 -9.83 -19.16 -2.11
CA THR A 124 -10.76 -19.69 -3.09
C THR A 124 -10.10 -20.16 -4.39
N ILE A 125 -8.82 -19.85 -4.61
CA ILE A 125 -8.05 -20.44 -5.71
C ILE A 125 -7.85 -21.93 -5.48
N LEU A 126 -7.61 -22.33 -4.23
CA LEU A 126 -7.25 -23.71 -3.87
C LEU A 126 -8.42 -24.48 -3.27
N MET A 127 -9.30 -23.83 -2.50
CA MET A 127 -10.38 -24.46 -1.74
C MET A 127 -11.75 -23.94 -2.19
N ASP A 128 -12.74 -24.81 -2.25
CA ASP A 128 -14.14 -24.42 -2.49
C ASP A 128 -14.77 -23.96 -1.15
N PRO A 129 -15.29 -22.72 -1.05
CA PRO A 129 -15.96 -22.24 0.17
C PRO A 129 -17.11 -23.14 0.64
N GLU A 130 -17.79 -23.83 -0.28
CA GLU A 130 -18.91 -24.73 0.03
C GLU A 130 -18.45 -26.13 0.46
N LYS A 131 -17.16 -26.44 0.32
CA LYS A 131 -16.53 -27.72 0.71
C LYS A 131 -15.24 -27.44 1.49
N PRO A 132 -15.34 -26.91 2.71
CA PRO A 132 -14.16 -26.63 3.54
C PRO A 132 -13.35 -27.92 3.77
N TYR A 133 -12.04 -27.77 3.97
CA TYR A 133 -11.08 -28.88 4.10
C TYR A 133 -10.97 -29.77 2.86
N SER A 134 -11.31 -29.25 1.68
CA SER A 134 -11.15 -29.96 0.42
C SER A 134 -10.53 -29.05 -0.65
N LEU A 135 -9.46 -29.53 -1.27
CA LEU A 135 -8.86 -28.87 -2.42
C LEU A 135 -9.79 -29.02 -3.63
N LYS A 136 -9.87 -27.97 -4.44
CA LYS A 136 -10.49 -28.03 -5.76
C LYS A 136 -9.77 -29.02 -6.66
N GLU A 137 -10.49 -29.52 -7.66
CA GLU A 137 -9.84 -30.22 -8.77
C GLU A 137 -8.83 -29.27 -9.44
N ASN A 138 -7.59 -29.73 -9.63
CA ASN A 138 -6.48 -28.92 -10.13
C ASN A 138 -6.17 -27.66 -9.28
N ALA A 139 -6.39 -27.71 -7.96
CA ALA A 139 -6.17 -26.57 -7.04
C ALA A 139 -4.84 -25.83 -7.31
N PHE A 140 -3.74 -26.57 -7.48
CA PHE A 140 -2.41 -25.98 -7.64
C PHE A 140 -2.07 -25.51 -9.06
N TYR A 141 -2.91 -25.76 -10.07
CA TYR A 141 -2.60 -25.48 -11.48
C TYR A 141 -2.09 -24.06 -11.73
N TRP A 142 -2.77 -23.07 -11.15
CA TRP A 142 -2.41 -21.67 -11.36
C TRP A 142 -1.13 -21.26 -10.65
N LEU A 143 -0.88 -21.80 -9.45
CA LEU A 143 0.36 -21.56 -8.72
C LEU A 143 1.54 -22.27 -9.40
N ASP A 144 1.38 -23.53 -9.80
CA ASP A 144 2.41 -24.30 -10.53
C ASP A 144 2.80 -23.62 -11.83
N LYS A 145 1.82 -23.19 -12.62
CA LYS A 145 2.04 -22.46 -13.87
C LYS A 145 2.80 -21.16 -13.64
N THR A 146 2.49 -20.46 -12.55
CA THR A 146 3.18 -19.21 -12.16
C THR A 146 4.63 -19.49 -11.74
N ILE A 147 4.86 -20.55 -10.97
CA ILE A 147 6.20 -20.99 -10.53
C ILE A 147 7.03 -21.44 -11.73
N GLU A 148 6.48 -22.25 -12.63
CA GLU A 148 7.14 -22.68 -13.87
C GLU A 148 7.53 -21.49 -14.74
N TRP A 149 6.65 -20.51 -14.91
CA TRP A 149 6.97 -19.27 -15.63
C TRP A 149 8.05 -18.44 -14.92
N ALA A 150 8.08 -18.44 -13.59
CA ALA A 150 9.15 -17.80 -12.83
C ALA A 150 10.50 -18.49 -13.09
N GLU A 151 10.54 -19.82 -12.96
CA GLU A 151 11.74 -20.65 -13.22
C GLU A 151 12.29 -20.42 -14.62
N ASN A 152 11.43 -20.48 -15.64
CA ASN A 152 11.80 -20.29 -17.04
C ASN A 152 12.37 -18.88 -17.35
N ASN A 153 12.21 -17.93 -16.43
CA ASN A 153 12.69 -16.56 -16.57
C ASN A 153 13.71 -16.16 -15.48
N ASP A 154 14.32 -17.14 -14.79
CA ASP A 154 15.28 -16.93 -13.71
C ASP A 154 14.73 -16.02 -12.59
N LEU A 155 13.48 -16.24 -12.20
CA LEU A 155 12.78 -15.56 -11.12
C LEU A 155 12.42 -16.56 -10.02
N SER A 156 12.50 -16.14 -8.77
CA SER A 156 11.95 -16.86 -7.63
C SER A 156 10.60 -16.28 -7.23
N VAL A 157 9.86 -16.95 -6.33
CA VAL A 157 8.52 -16.49 -5.92
C VAL A 157 8.34 -16.42 -4.41
N ILE A 158 7.41 -15.57 -3.96
CA ILE A 158 6.87 -15.56 -2.61
C ILE A 158 5.38 -15.85 -2.73
N LEU A 159 4.88 -16.86 -2.03
CA LEU A 159 3.44 -17.18 -2.00
C LEU A 159 2.78 -16.41 -0.88
N ASP A 160 1.79 -15.59 -1.20
CA ASP A 160 1.10 -14.72 -0.23
C ASP A 160 -0.39 -15.03 -0.16
N LEU A 161 -0.84 -15.55 0.98
CA LEU A 161 -2.27 -15.75 1.23
C LEU A 161 -2.91 -14.40 1.56
N HIS A 162 -3.30 -13.71 0.51
CA HIS A 162 -3.80 -12.36 0.54
C HIS A 162 -5.25 -12.26 1.04
N GLY A 163 -6.00 -13.36 0.99
CA GLY A 163 -7.32 -13.49 1.60
C GLY A 163 -7.58 -14.91 2.08
N CYS A 164 -7.63 -15.13 3.39
CA CYS A 164 -7.87 -16.43 4.00
C CYS A 164 -9.38 -16.75 4.12
N PRO A 165 -9.77 -18.00 4.47
CA PRO A 165 -11.13 -18.29 4.94
C PRO A 165 -11.54 -17.33 6.05
N GLY A 166 -12.78 -16.81 6.01
CA GLY A 166 -13.24 -15.79 6.96
C GLY A 166 -12.73 -14.37 6.70
N ARG A 167 -11.62 -14.22 5.94
CA ARG A 167 -10.87 -12.97 5.70
C ARG A 167 -10.29 -12.38 6.99
N GLN A 168 -9.07 -11.86 6.88
CA GLN A 168 -8.24 -11.36 7.99
C GLN A 168 -8.26 -9.83 8.14
N SER A 169 -8.89 -9.13 7.20
CA SER A 169 -9.07 -7.68 7.19
C SER A 169 -10.47 -7.35 6.65
N GLY A 170 -10.99 -6.16 6.98
CA GLY A 170 -12.26 -5.67 6.44
C GLY A 170 -12.16 -4.96 5.09
N MET A 171 -10.99 -5.02 4.44
CA MET A 171 -10.69 -4.24 3.25
C MET A 171 -10.81 -5.09 1.96
N ASP A 172 -11.03 -4.42 0.83
CA ASP A 172 -11.35 -5.03 -0.47
C ASP A 172 -10.26 -5.96 -1.00
N HIS A 173 -9.00 -5.65 -0.75
CA HIS A 173 -7.86 -6.48 -1.15
C HIS A 173 -7.92 -7.90 -0.59
N THR A 174 -8.62 -8.18 0.52
CA THR A 174 -8.84 -9.56 0.94
C THR A 174 -9.85 -10.31 0.09
N GLY A 175 -10.62 -9.63 -0.76
CA GLY A 175 -11.62 -10.16 -1.70
C GLY A 175 -13.07 -9.78 -1.37
N ARG A 176 -13.36 -9.28 -0.17
CA ARG A 176 -14.71 -8.83 0.25
C ARG A 176 -14.64 -7.74 1.31
N SER A 177 -15.05 -6.54 0.95
CA SER A 177 -15.13 -5.38 1.85
C SER A 177 -16.12 -5.62 2.99
N GLY A 178 -15.74 -5.20 4.20
CA GLY A 178 -16.57 -5.29 5.40
C GLY A 178 -16.78 -6.70 5.95
N TYR A 179 -16.02 -7.70 5.49
CA TYR A 179 -16.12 -9.09 5.96
C TYR A 179 -14.79 -9.53 6.57
N ASN A 180 -14.73 -9.76 7.88
CA ASN A 180 -13.49 -10.00 8.63
C ASN A 180 -13.71 -10.98 9.80
N ARG A 181 -14.13 -12.21 9.48
CA ARG A 181 -14.61 -13.20 10.45
C ARG A 181 -13.53 -14.15 10.96
N LEU A 182 -12.30 -14.10 10.45
CA LEU A 182 -11.19 -14.94 10.93
C LEU A 182 -11.00 -14.83 12.46
N TRP A 183 -11.19 -13.63 13.00
CA TRP A 183 -10.95 -13.32 14.41
C TRP A 183 -12.12 -13.69 15.33
N GLU A 184 -13.29 -13.97 14.75
CA GLU A 184 -14.53 -14.28 15.47
C GLU A 184 -14.81 -15.78 15.51
N GLU A 185 -14.33 -16.52 14.51
CA GLU A 185 -14.64 -17.93 14.31
C GLU A 185 -13.39 -18.79 14.16
N GLU A 186 -13.15 -19.64 15.16
CA GLU A 186 -12.05 -20.60 15.18
C GLU A 186 -12.06 -21.56 13.97
N GLU A 187 -13.24 -21.83 13.42
CA GLU A 187 -13.40 -22.68 12.24
C GLU A 187 -12.69 -22.11 11.00
N TYR A 188 -12.73 -20.79 10.78
CA TYR A 188 -11.98 -20.17 9.69
C TYR A 188 -10.46 -20.22 9.93
N GLN A 189 -10.02 -20.17 11.19
CA GLN A 189 -8.61 -20.34 11.54
C GLN A 189 -8.15 -21.77 11.26
N ASN A 190 -8.94 -22.77 11.64
CA ASN A 190 -8.66 -24.18 11.37
C ASN A 190 -8.59 -24.48 9.87
N GLN A 191 -9.49 -23.91 9.07
CA GLN A 191 -9.42 -24.00 7.60
C GLN A 191 -8.16 -23.35 7.04
N THR A 192 -7.74 -22.20 7.58
CA THR A 192 -6.51 -21.52 7.15
C THR A 192 -5.27 -22.36 7.45
N ILE A 193 -5.18 -22.93 8.65
CA ILE A 193 -4.08 -23.84 9.06
C ILE A 193 -4.07 -25.09 8.18
N TRP A 194 -5.23 -25.70 7.95
CA TRP A 194 -5.35 -26.85 7.06
C TRP A 194 -4.90 -26.51 5.63
N LEU A 195 -5.26 -25.35 5.11
CA LEU A 195 -4.87 -24.96 3.76
C LEU A 195 -3.34 -24.81 3.66
N TRP A 196 -2.71 -24.17 4.64
CA TRP A 196 -1.25 -24.05 4.70
C TRP A 196 -0.54 -25.40 4.86
N LYS A 197 -1.14 -26.35 5.60
CA LYS A 197 -0.66 -27.74 5.65
C LYS A 197 -0.61 -28.37 4.26
N GLU A 198 -1.68 -28.23 3.48
CA GLU A 198 -1.76 -28.83 2.14
C GLU A 198 -0.84 -28.13 1.13
N ILE A 199 -0.71 -26.79 1.20
CA ILE A 199 0.28 -26.04 0.41
C ILE A 199 1.70 -26.52 0.74
N SER A 200 2.02 -26.60 2.04
CA SER A 200 3.32 -27.01 2.53
C SER A 200 3.70 -28.41 2.05
N LYS A 201 2.81 -29.41 2.23
CA LYS A 201 3.04 -30.78 1.73
C LYS A 201 3.31 -30.81 0.22
N TYR A 202 2.59 -30.00 -0.55
CA TYR A 202 2.70 -30.00 -2.01
C TYR A 202 4.03 -29.39 -2.48
N TYR A 203 4.46 -28.30 -1.84
CA TYR A 203 5.63 -27.52 -2.26
C TYR A 203 6.90 -27.75 -1.43
N ILE A 204 6.90 -28.67 -0.46
CA ILE A 204 7.96 -28.91 0.54
C ILE A 204 9.42 -28.91 0.04
N THR A 205 9.67 -29.25 -1.23
CA THR A 205 11.02 -29.28 -1.83
C THR A 205 11.24 -28.24 -2.95
N ASN A 206 10.25 -27.40 -3.24
CA ASN A 206 10.29 -26.46 -4.36
C ASN A 206 11.12 -25.22 -4.01
N ASN A 207 12.40 -25.25 -4.37
CA ASN A 207 13.34 -24.17 -4.09
C ASN A 207 13.20 -22.92 -4.97
N THR A 208 12.21 -22.85 -5.86
CA THR A 208 11.83 -21.60 -6.54
C THR A 208 11.05 -20.70 -5.60
N ILE A 209 10.34 -21.29 -4.63
CA ILE A 209 9.65 -20.54 -3.58
C ILE A 209 10.67 -20.09 -2.54
N VAL A 210 10.79 -18.78 -2.38
CA VAL A 210 11.66 -18.16 -1.37
C VAL A 210 11.04 -18.29 0.01
N ALA A 211 9.74 -17.99 0.11
CA ALA A 211 9.04 -17.88 1.38
C ALA A 211 7.52 -18.01 1.23
N TYR A 212 6.86 -18.33 2.34
CA TYR A 212 5.41 -18.27 2.52
C TYR A 212 5.03 -17.04 3.37
N ASP A 213 4.25 -16.14 2.80
CA ASP A 213 3.60 -15.01 3.46
C ASP A 213 2.20 -15.44 3.92
N LEU A 214 2.10 -15.77 5.20
CA LEU A 214 0.99 -16.59 5.70
C LEU A 214 -0.34 -15.85 5.73
N LEU A 215 -0.31 -14.54 5.97
CA LEU A 215 -1.46 -13.65 6.00
C LEU A 215 -1.04 -12.23 5.60
N ASN A 216 -1.69 -11.68 4.58
CA ASN A 216 -1.54 -10.27 4.24
C ASN A 216 -2.33 -9.36 5.18
N GLU A 217 -1.69 -8.33 5.75
CA GLU A 217 -2.34 -7.23 6.49
C GLU A 217 -3.54 -7.65 7.37
N PRO A 218 -3.29 -8.44 8.44
CA PRO A 218 -4.32 -9.00 9.33
C PRO A 218 -4.97 -7.94 10.24
N TRP A 219 -5.66 -6.97 9.65
CA TRP A 219 -6.30 -5.85 10.33
C TRP A 219 -7.66 -6.24 10.93
N GLY A 220 -7.66 -6.75 12.16
CA GLY A 220 -8.89 -7.00 12.91
C GLY A 220 -8.72 -7.84 14.16
N GLY A 221 -7.65 -8.65 14.22
CA GLY A 221 -7.32 -9.46 15.39
C GLY A 221 -6.57 -8.67 16.44
N THR A 222 -6.66 -9.12 17.70
CA THR A 222 -5.73 -8.68 18.75
C THR A 222 -4.33 -9.24 18.50
N GLU A 223 -3.32 -8.64 19.16
CA GLU A 223 -1.95 -9.16 19.16
C GLU A 223 -1.87 -10.64 19.58
N GLU A 224 -2.67 -11.02 20.58
CA GLU A 224 -2.73 -12.40 21.07
C GLU A 224 -3.32 -13.36 20.02
N GLN A 225 -4.43 -12.97 19.38
CA GLN A 225 -5.07 -13.77 18.34
C GLN A 225 -4.17 -13.94 17.12
N LEU A 226 -3.51 -12.86 16.68
CA LEU A 226 -2.59 -12.91 15.56
C LEU A 226 -1.37 -13.80 15.89
N ARG A 227 -0.80 -13.68 17.10
CA ARG A 227 0.29 -14.57 17.53
C ARG A 227 -0.13 -16.04 17.53
N ASP A 228 -1.29 -16.36 18.12
CA ASP A 228 -1.78 -17.73 18.23
C ASP A 228 -1.91 -18.41 16.86
N ILE A 229 -2.64 -17.78 15.93
CA ILE A 229 -2.87 -18.38 14.62
C ILE A 229 -1.57 -18.52 13.82
N MET A 230 -0.68 -17.52 13.89
CA MET A 230 0.61 -17.55 13.18
C MET A 230 1.50 -18.68 13.71
N PHE A 231 1.55 -18.89 15.03
CA PHE A 231 2.32 -19.98 15.63
C PHE A 231 1.73 -21.35 15.33
N ARG A 232 0.40 -21.48 15.31
CA ARG A 232 -0.28 -22.73 14.91
C ARG A 232 0.00 -23.07 13.45
N MET A 233 -0.05 -22.10 12.53
CA MET A 233 0.31 -22.30 11.13
C MET A 233 1.79 -22.68 10.98
N PHE A 234 2.70 -21.96 11.65
CA PHE A 234 4.13 -22.28 11.63
C PHE A 234 4.41 -23.72 12.08
N LYS A 235 3.84 -24.13 13.22
CA LYS A 235 4.00 -25.48 13.77
C LYS A 235 3.43 -26.55 12.84
N GLU A 236 2.28 -26.31 12.23
CA GLU A 236 1.67 -27.26 11.30
C GLU A 236 2.52 -27.46 10.03
N ILE A 237 3.09 -26.38 9.49
CA ILE A 237 4.01 -26.40 8.34
C ILE A 237 5.29 -27.16 8.72
N ARG A 238 5.94 -26.81 9.84
CA ARG A 238 7.16 -27.50 10.31
C ARG A 238 6.90 -28.98 10.63
N ALA A 239 5.71 -29.34 11.09
CA ALA A 239 5.32 -30.75 11.29
C ALA A 239 5.27 -31.57 10.00
N GLN A 240 5.17 -30.93 8.82
CA GLN A 240 5.30 -31.63 7.53
C GLN A 240 6.76 -31.90 7.14
N GLY A 241 7.73 -31.33 7.88
CA GLY A 241 9.15 -31.33 7.52
C GLY A 241 9.52 -30.23 6.52
N ASP A 242 8.66 -29.24 6.35
CA ASP A 242 8.87 -28.14 5.42
C ASP A 242 9.70 -27.03 6.07
N ASP A 243 10.82 -26.70 5.44
CA ASP A 243 11.80 -25.72 5.90
C ASP A 243 11.82 -24.46 5.03
N HIS A 244 10.75 -24.14 4.29
CA HIS A 244 10.64 -22.83 3.63
C HIS A 244 10.65 -21.69 4.66
N ILE A 245 11.10 -20.50 4.23
CA ILE A 245 11.05 -19.30 5.05
C ILE A 245 9.58 -18.96 5.32
N ILE A 246 9.23 -18.76 6.59
CA ILE A 246 7.88 -18.32 6.97
C ILE A 246 7.90 -16.84 7.31
N ILE A 247 6.95 -16.08 6.79
CA ILE A 247 6.86 -14.63 7.01
C ILE A 247 5.72 -14.35 8.00
N PHE A 248 6.04 -13.60 9.06
CA PHE A 248 5.09 -13.16 10.07
C PHE A 248 4.68 -11.69 9.83
N PRO A 249 3.39 -11.40 9.61
CA PRO A 249 2.93 -10.04 9.41
C PRO A 249 2.90 -9.24 10.70
N GLY A 250 3.21 -7.94 10.60
CA GLY A 250 3.02 -7.00 11.70
C GLY A 250 1.55 -6.70 11.98
N HIS A 251 1.28 -6.33 13.24
CA HIS A 251 0.03 -5.69 13.67
C HIS A 251 0.17 -4.17 13.60
N TYR A 252 -0.92 -3.42 13.80
CA TYR A 252 -0.87 -1.96 13.93
C TYR A 252 0.11 -1.46 15.01
N SER A 253 0.32 -2.26 16.05
CA SER A 253 1.27 -2.00 17.14
C SER A 253 2.71 -2.44 16.85
N GLY A 254 2.98 -3.04 15.69
CA GLY A 254 4.30 -3.54 15.32
C GLY A 254 4.40 -5.06 15.39
N ILE A 255 5.52 -5.58 15.89
CA ILE A 255 5.84 -7.01 15.94
C ILE A 255 6.25 -7.51 17.32
N ASP A 256 6.28 -6.61 18.32
CA ASP A 256 6.88 -6.90 19.63
C ASP A 256 6.18 -8.03 20.37
N PHE A 257 4.86 -8.15 20.18
CA PHE A 257 4.05 -9.22 20.77
C PHE A 257 4.47 -10.63 20.33
N TYR A 258 5.15 -10.80 19.20
CA TYR A 258 5.76 -12.08 18.81
C TYR A 258 7.01 -12.38 19.63
N VAL A 259 7.86 -11.38 19.90
CA VAL A 259 9.22 -11.57 20.43
C VAL A 259 9.20 -12.32 21.75
N ASP A 260 8.27 -11.99 22.64
CA ASP A 260 8.12 -12.63 23.94
C ASP A 260 7.60 -14.08 23.87
N GLY A 261 7.02 -14.48 22.73
CA GLY A 261 6.38 -15.78 22.53
C GLY A 261 7.13 -16.74 21.61
N ILE A 262 8.17 -16.30 20.89
CA ILE A 262 8.93 -17.16 19.97
C ILE A 262 9.61 -18.30 20.74
N GLU A 263 9.35 -19.54 20.33
CA GLU A 263 9.96 -20.74 20.91
C GLU A 263 11.36 -20.99 20.31
N PRO A 264 12.29 -21.65 21.03
CA PRO A 264 13.67 -21.85 20.57
C PRO A 264 13.82 -22.62 19.25
N ASP A 265 12.82 -23.41 18.87
CA ASP A 265 12.77 -24.22 17.65
C ASP A 265 12.13 -23.49 16.45
N PHE A 266 11.67 -22.25 16.65
CA PHE A 266 11.23 -21.41 15.54
C PHE A 266 12.46 -20.95 14.75
N GLU A 267 12.79 -21.74 13.74
CA GLU A 267 13.85 -21.43 12.79
C GLU A 267 13.28 -21.05 11.42
N ASN A 268 14.11 -20.33 10.67
CA ASN A 268 13.85 -19.94 9.28
C ASN A 268 12.53 -19.16 9.09
N PHE A 269 12.38 -18.06 9.83
CA PHE A 269 11.26 -17.14 9.70
C PHE A 269 11.74 -15.68 9.64
N ILE A 270 10.93 -14.80 9.04
CA ILE A 270 11.16 -13.35 8.95
C ILE A 270 9.87 -12.58 9.26
N TYR A 271 9.92 -11.25 9.30
CA TYR A 271 8.73 -10.40 9.46
C TYR A 271 8.36 -9.68 8.16
N THR A 272 7.13 -9.17 8.03
CA THR A 272 6.74 -8.27 6.94
C THR A 272 6.07 -6.98 7.41
N LYS A 273 6.32 -5.89 6.67
CA LYS A 273 5.65 -4.58 6.80
C LYS A 273 5.46 -3.94 5.44
N HIS A 274 4.41 -3.14 5.29
CA HIS A 274 4.12 -2.41 4.06
C HIS A 274 4.28 -0.90 4.29
N PHE A 275 4.94 -0.22 3.36
CA PHE A 275 5.26 1.20 3.48
C PHE A 275 4.80 1.98 2.26
N TYR A 276 3.92 2.95 2.48
CA TYR A 276 3.43 3.85 1.42
C TYR A 276 3.62 5.32 1.81
N PRO A 277 4.88 5.75 2.08
CA PRO A 277 5.17 7.14 2.46
C PRO A 277 4.72 8.08 1.34
N GLY A 278 4.09 9.19 1.70
CA GLY A 278 3.53 10.13 0.75
C GLY A 278 2.13 9.76 0.22
N PHE A 279 1.65 8.53 0.43
CA PHE A 279 0.35 8.06 -0.08
C PHE A 279 -0.61 7.67 1.04
N PHE A 280 -0.19 6.80 1.96
CA PHE A 280 -0.99 6.36 3.12
C PHE A 280 -0.35 6.75 4.44
N GLY A 281 0.51 7.77 4.39
CA GLY A 281 1.01 8.45 5.56
C GLY A 281 2.33 9.18 5.31
N TRP A 282 2.95 9.68 6.37
CA TRP A 282 4.24 10.38 6.35
C TRP A 282 4.30 11.65 5.49
N GLY A 283 3.18 12.10 4.89
CA GLY A 283 3.09 13.36 4.15
C GLY A 283 2.57 13.20 2.74
N ALA A 284 2.95 14.14 1.87
CA ALA A 284 2.68 14.05 0.43
C ALA A 284 3.83 13.37 -0.32
N PRO A 285 3.59 12.92 -1.56
CA PRO A 285 4.61 12.24 -2.35
C PRO A 285 5.55 13.28 -2.98
N VAL A 286 6.43 13.85 -2.17
CA VAL A 286 7.46 14.83 -2.55
C VAL A 286 8.84 14.37 -2.07
N PRO A 287 9.95 14.78 -2.72
CA PRO A 287 11.28 14.23 -2.43
C PRO A 287 11.70 14.36 -0.96
N GLN A 288 11.30 15.46 -0.29
CA GLN A 288 11.62 15.69 1.12
C GLN A 288 11.03 14.61 2.04
N VAL A 289 9.75 14.26 1.88
CA VAL A 289 9.09 13.22 2.67
C VAL A 289 9.79 11.88 2.51
N HIS A 290 10.15 11.54 1.27
CA HIS A 290 10.83 10.28 1.00
C HIS A 290 12.27 10.27 1.51
N ALA A 291 12.99 11.39 1.44
CA ALA A 291 14.33 11.53 2.01
C ALA A 291 14.32 11.36 3.53
N ASP A 292 13.38 12.01 4.22
CA ASP A 292 13.22 11.89 5.68
C ASP A 292 12.84 10.47 6.08
N PHE A 293 11.94 9.83 5.33
CA PHE A 293 11.55 8.44 5.57
C PHE A 293 12.74 7.49 5.41
N LEU A 294 13.51 7.61 4.32
CA LEU A 294 14.68 6.77 4.09
C LEU A 294 15.75 6.98 5.17
N ASN A 295 16.05 8.23 5.54
CA ASN A 295 17.15 8.57 6.43
C ASN A 295 16.82 8.37 7.92
N SER A 296 15.57 8.59 8.31
CA SER A 296 15.15 8.55 9.72
C SER A 296 14.04 7.54 9.97
N GLY A 297 13.01 7.50 9.12
CA GLY A 297 11.82 6.65 9.32
C GLY A 297 12.10 5.15 9.37
N LEU A 298 13.12 4.68 8.66
CA LEU A 298 13.50 3.25 8.65
C LEU A 298 14.46 2.85 9.77
N LYS A 299 15.09 3.82 10.45
CA LYS A 299 16.22 3.57 11.35
C LYS A 299 15.85 2.70 12.54
N GLU A 300 14.72 2.97 13.19
CA GLU A 300 14.26 2.22 14.36
C GLU A 300 13.91 0.78 13.99
N ILE A 301 13.30 0.58 12.81
CA ILE A 301 12.94 -0.74 12.30
C ILE A 301 14.21 -1.55 11.97
N HIS A 302 15.21 -0.92 11.35
CA HIS A 302 16.51 -1.56 11.09
C HIS A 302 17.20 -1.98 12.39
N GLN A 303 17.29 -1.09 13.37
CA GLN A 303 17.88 -1.41 14.68
C GLN A 303 17.13 -2.55 15.37
N LYS A 304 15.80 -2.60 15.24
CA LYS A 304 15.00 -3.70 15.76
C LYS A 304 15.33 -5.02 15.07
N MET A 305 15.38 -5.06 13.74
CA MET A 305 15.70 -6.27 12.97
C MET A 305 17.11 -6.80 13.33
N ASP A 306 18.10 -5.90 13.43
CA ASP A 306 19.45 -6.26 13.85
C ASP A 306 19.47 -6.86 15.27
N SER A 307 18.72 -6.27 16.20
CA SER A 307 18.62 -6.77 17.58
C SER A 307 18.00 -8.17 17.67
N LEU A 308 17.13 -8.51 16.71
CA LEU A 308 16.49 -9.83 16.60
C LEU A 308 17.32 -10.82 15.78
N ASN A 309 18.46 -10.41 15.22
CA ASN A 309 19.26 -11.18 14.26
C ASN A 309 18.41 -11.72 13.09
N ASN A 310 17.41 -10.94 12.67
CA ASN A 310 16.41 -11.31 11.67
C ASN A 310 16.31 -10.22 10.59
N THR A 311 15.52 -10.45 9.55
CA THR A 311 15.28 -9.53 8.45
C THR A 311 13.79 -9.26 8.24
N LEU A 312 13.51 -8.35 7.32
CA LEU A 312 12.18 -7.86 6.98
C LEU A 312 11.91 -8.09 5.49
N LEU A 313 10.70 -8.52 5.16
CA LEU A 313 10.10 -8.31 3.87
C LEU A 313 9.36 -6.97 3.89
N VAL A 314 9.77 -6.02 3.05
CA VAL A 314 8.91 -4.92 2.63
C VAL A 314 8.01 -5.44 1.52
N GLY A 315 6.93 -6.12 1.92
CA GLY A 315 6.05 -6.90 1.02
C GLY A 315 5.33 -6.02 0.01
N GLU A 316 5.09 -4.76 0.40
CA GLU A 316 4.49 -3.78 -0.48
C GLU A 316 5.02 -2.38 -0.18
N PHE A 317 5.32 -1.66 -1.26
CA PHE A 317 5.58 -0.23 -1.24
C PHE A 317 5.40 0.36 -2.64
N ASN A 318 5.12 1.67 -2.70
CA ASN A 318 5.13 2.42 -3.96
C ASN A 318 5.57 3.87 -3.72
N VAL A 319 6.44 4.38 -4.61
CA VAL A 319 6.91 5.77 -4.63
C VAL A 319 7.03 6.35 -6.06
N VAL A 320 6.40 5.72 -7.06
CA VAL A 320 6.63 5.98 -8.51
C VAL A 320 6.01 7.31 -8.98
N SER A 321 5.43 8.10 -8.09
CA SER A 321 4.97 9.46 -8.42
C SER A 321 6.12 10.29 -8.97
N LYS A 322 5.96 10.88 -10.17
CA LYS A 322 6.97 11.81 -10.71
C LYS A 322 7.14 13.04 -9.80
N LYS A 323 6.13 13.41 -9.00
CA LYS A 323 6.22 14.47 -7.97
C LYS A 323 7.15 14.06 -6.81
N ALA A 324 7.26 12.76 -6.52
CA ALA A 324 8.14 12.20 -5.48
C ALA A 324 9.59 11.97 -5.94
N GLY A 325 9.87 12.11 -7.23
CA GLY A 325 11.16 11.76 -7.84
C GLY A 325 11.13 10.54 -8.77
N GLY A 326 9.96 9.94 -9.01
CA GLY A 326 9.77 8.92 -10.05
C GLY A 326 10.63 7.66 -9.86
N GLY A 327 11.17 7.13 -10.97
CA GLY A 327 11.99 5.92 -10.98
C GLY A 327 13.25 6.03 -10.13
N GLU A 328 13.87 7.21 -10.08
CA GLU A 328 15.07 7.46 -9.27
C GLU A 328 14.79 7.30 -7.78
N MET A 329 13.65 7.83 -7.31
CA MET A 329 13.23 7.65 -5.92
C MET A 329 12.96 6.18 -5.63
N MET A 330 12.27 5.47 -6.53
CA MET A 330 12.02 4.03 -6.38
C MET A 330 13.34 3.23 -6.28
N ARG A 331 14.35 3.58 -7.08
CA ARG A 331 15.69 2.95 -7.00
C ARG A 331 16.31 3.09 -5.61
N ARG A 332 16.22 4.27 -4.99
CA ARG A 332 16.74 4.50 -3.62
C ARG A 332 16.10 3.62 -2.56
N TYR A 333 14.80 3.35 -2.68
CA TYR A 333 14.11 2.46 -1.75
C TYR A 333 14.65 1.03 -1.86
N TYR A 334 14.77 0.51 -3.09
CA TYR A 334 15.37 -0.80 -3.30
C TYR A 334 16.82 -0.88 -2.79
N ASP A 335 17.64 0.13 -3.05
CA ASP A 335 19.03 0.15 -2.58
C ASP A 335 19.11 0.19 -1.04
N ARG A 336 18.30 1.04 -0.40
CA ARG A 336 18.26 1.16 1.07
C ARG A 336 17.75 -0.12 1.74
N TYR A 337 16.74 -0.77 1.16
CA TYR A 337 16.24 -2.05 1.67
C TYR A 337 17.30 -3.15 1.50
N ALA A 338 17.98 -3.20 0.36
CA ALA A 338 19.07 -4.14 0.12
C ALA A 338 20.27 -3.91 1.08
N GLU A 339 20.63 -2.66 1.37
CA GLU A 339 21.65 -2.27 2.34
C GLU A 339 21.35 -2.88 3.72
N TYR A 340 20.10 -2.77 4.18
CA TYR A 340 19.62 -3.36 5.43
C TYR A 340 19.41 -4.89 5.37
N GLY A 341 19.65 -5.51 4.21
CA GLY A 341 19.44 -6.96 4.03
C GLY A 341 17.97 -7.37 3.95
N TRP A 342 17.07 -6.42 3.71
CA TRP A 342 15.64 -6.65 3.61
C TRP A 342 15.24 -7.12 2.21
N LEU A 343 14.21 -7.96 2.17
CA LEU A 343 13.51 -8.31 0.93
C LEU A 343 12.56 -7.16 0.59
N SER A 344 12.30 -6.92 -0.69
CA SER A 344 11.38 -5.84 -1.08
C SER A 344 10.64 -6.13 -2.37
N THR A 345 9.34 -5.85 -2.36
CA THR A 345 8.45 -6.03 -3.51
C THR A 345 7.55 -4.81 -3.72
N MET A 346 7.69 -4.11 -4.86
CA MET A 346 6.81 -2.97 -5.12
C MET A 346 5.39 -3.41 -5.46
N TRP A 347 4.40 -2.60 -5.07
CA TRP A 347 3.01 -2.72 -5.50
C TRP A 347 2.72 -1.69 -6.61
N SER A 348 2.52 -2.05 -7.86
CA SER A 348 2.37 -3.42 -8.40
C SER A 348 2.93 -3.53 -9.82
N TYR A 349 2.94 -4.73 -10.40
CA TYR A 349 3.41 -4.95 -11.77
C TYR A 349 2.51 -4.25 -12.80
N LYS A 350 1.20 -4.51 -12.79
CA LYS A 350 0.28 -4.06 -13.85
C LYS A 350 -0.98 -3.44 -13.28
N VAL A 351 -1.28 -2.22 -13.72
CA VAL A 351 -2.47 -1.44 -13.35
C VAL A 351 -3.06 -0.84 -14.61
N LEU A 352 -4.36 -1.01 -14.84
CA LEU A 352 -5.01 -0.41 -16.00
C LEU A 352 -5.47 1.02 -15.72
N SER A 353 -5.62 1.80 -16.79
CA SER A 353 -6.21 3.13 -16.77
C SER A 353 -7.10 3.32 -17.98
N GLN A 354 -8.29 3.90 -17.79
CA GLN A 354 -9.27 4.11 -18.85
C GLN A 354 -8.68 4.87 -20.04
N GLN A 355 -7.80 5.85 -19.80
CA GLN A 355 -7.17 6.65 -20.85
C GLN A 355 -5.92 5.98 -21.46
N GLY A 356 -5.32 5.03 -20.74
CA GLY A 356 -4.06 4.39 -21.10
C GLY A 356 -2.85 5.32 -21.11
N GLY A 357 -1.67 4.71 -21.25
CA GLY A 357 -0.37 5.36 -21.26
C GLY A 357 0.13 5.77 -19.88
N ILE A 358 1.45 5.81 -19.71
CA ILE A 358 2.11 6.19 -18.46
C ILE A 358 1.79 7.64 -18.10
N LYS A 359 1.29 7.86 -16.88
CA LYS A 359 0.94 9.18 -16.34
C LYS A 359 1.99 9.67 -15.34
N LYS A 360 1.84 10.92 -14.87
CA LYS A 360 2.67 11.47 -13.78
C LYS A 360 2.57 10.67 -12.49
N MET A 361 1.41 10.04 -12.25
CA MET A 361 1.22 9.02 -11.23
C MET A 361 0.82 7.72 -11.93
N ASN A 362 1.67 6.71 -11.83
CA ASN A 362 1.42 5.39 -12.37
C ASN A 362 1.76 4.34 -11.30
N TRP A 363 0.76 3.63 -10.78
CA TRP A 363 0.97 2.62 -9.73
C TRP A 363 1.64 1.35 -10.24
N GLY A 364 1.45 1.03 -11.52
CA GLY A 364 2.03 -0.14 -12.18
C GLY A 364 3.45 0.10 -12.72
N MET A 365 4.22 -0.97 -12.89
CA MET A 365 5.39 -0.99 -13.80
C MET A 365 4.94 -0.87 -15.27
N VAL A 366 3.76 -1.41 -15.57
CA VAL A 366 3.11 -1.34 -16.88
C VAL A 366 1.63 -0.95 -16.75
N THR A 367 1.08 -0.43 -17.85
CA THR A 367 -0.36 -0.15 -18.03
C THR A 367 -0.78 -0.43 -19.46
N ASN A 368 -2.07 -0.35 -19.79
CA ASN A 368 -2.53 -0.40 -21.17
C ASN A 368 -2.06 0.84 -21.95
N LYS A 369 -1.54 0.67 -23.16
CA LYS A 369 -1.00 1.76 -23.98
C LYS A 369 -2.09 2.68 -24.51
N ASN A 370 -3.18 2.08 -24.99
CA ASN A 370 -4.30 2.77 -25.63
C ASN A 370 -5.49 2.82 -24.67
N LYS A 371 -6.44 3.70 -24.95
CA LYS A 371 -7.71 3.81 -24.20
C LYS A 371 -8.37 2.44 -24.06
N LEU A 372 -8.80 2.08 -22.85
CA LEU A 372 -9.54 0.84 -22.62
C LEU A 372 -10.91 0.90 -23.28
N PRO A 373 -11.39 -0.20 -23.87
CA PRO A 373 -12.81 -0.38 -24.13
C PRO A 373 -13.59 -0.29 -22.81
N ASN A 374 -14.74 0.37 -22.83
CA ASN A 374 -15.61 0.41 -21.65
C ASN A 374 -16.12 -1.00 -21.35
N LEU A 375 -16.16 -1.36 -20.07
CA LEU A 375 -16.76 -2.59 -19.57
C LEU A 375 -17.84 -2.21 -18.56
N ASP A 376 -19.08 -2.56 -18.85
CA ASP A 376 -20.19 -2.47 -17.91
C ASP A 376 -20.72 -3.87 -17.61
N ILE A 377 -20.17 -4.50 -16.58
CA ILE A 377 -20.54 -5.86 -16.18
C ILE A 377 -22.01 -6.03 -15.78
N ARG A 378 -22.79 -4.95 -15.60
CA ARG A 378 -24.23 -5.02 -15.30
C ARG A 378 -25.09 -5.12 -16.54
N ASN A 379 -24.62 -4.55 -17.65
CA ASN A 379 -25.44 -4.35 -18.84
C ASN A 379 -24.88 -5.04 -20.08
N ASP A 380 -23.56 -5.13 -20.21
CA ASP A 380 -22.92 -5.77 -21.36
C ASP A 380 -23.29 -7.25 -21.45
N ASN A 381 -23.50 -7.75 -22.68
CA ASN A 381 -23.80 -9.16 -22.89
C ASN A 381 -22.57 -10.04 -22.64
N LEU A 382 -22.81 -11.34 -22.46
CA LEU A 382 -21.76 -12.32 -22.12
C LEU A 382 -20.56 -12.29 -23.07
N ASN A 383 -20.79 -12.18 -24.39
CA ASN A 383 -19.71 -12.19 -25.37
C ASN A 383 -18.84 -10.93 -25.26
N VAL A 384 -19.44 -9.76 -25.00
CA VAL A 384 -18.69 -8.52 -24.79
C VAL A 384 -17.77 -8.63 -23.57
N ILE A 385 -18.27 -9.18 -22.46
CA ILE A 385 -17.45 -9.39 -21.24
C ILE A 385 -16.32 -10.38 -21.53
N LYS A 386 -16.64 -11.50 -22.18
CA LYS A 386 -15.67 -12.54 -22.57
C LYS A 386 -14.57 -12.00 -23.48
N ASP A 387 -14.93 -11.22 -24.49
CA ASP A 387 -14.00 -10.61 -25.43
C ASP A 387 -13.15 -9.54 -24.75
N TRP A 388 -13.72 -8.78 -23.81
CA TRP A 388 -12.98 -7.82 -23.00
C TRP A 388 -11.89 -8.52 -22.17
N PHE A 389 -12.22 -9.62 -21.47
CA PHE A 389 -11.21 -10.40 -20.73
C PHE A 389 -10.13 -10.97 -21.64
N LYS A 390 -10.49 -11.56 -22.79
CA LYS A 390 -9.52 -12.05 -23.78
C LYS A 390 -8.62 -10.93 -24.32
N GLY A 391 -9.15 -9.71 -24.44
CA GLY A 391 -8.40 -8.53 -24.87
C GLY A 391 -7.22 -8.20 -23.95
N LEU A 392 -7.27 -8.60 -22.67
CA LEU A 392 -6.24 -8.25 -21.68
C LEU A 392 -4.85 -8.81 -22.01
N SER A 393 -4.76 -9.96 -22.70
CA SER A 393 -3.48 -10.59 -23.06
C SER A 393 -2.93 -10.12 -24.42
N THR A 394 -3.77 -9.45 -25.21
CA THR A 394 -3.46 -9.04 -26.60
C THR A 394 -3.37 -7.53 -26.77
N MET A 395 -3.82 -6.75 -25.78
CA MET A 395 -3.68 -5.30 -25.80
C MET A 395 -2.21 -4.86 -25.79
N ASP A 396 -1.93 -3.74 -26.46
CA ASP A 396 -0.63 -3.09 -26.33
C ASP A 396 -0.43 -2.58 -24.90
N ILE A 397 0.71 -2.91 -24.31
CA ILE A 397 1.13 -2.38 -23.00
C ILE A 397 2.07 -1.18 -23.16
N ALA A 398 1.94 -0.20 -22.28
CA ALA A 398 2.92 0.86 -22.07
C ALA A 398 3.76 0.52 -20.84
N VAL A 399 5.08 0.63 -21.00
CA VAL A 399 6.09 0.37 -19.96
C VAL A 399 6.51 1.71 -19.36
N ASP A 400 6.61 1.82 -18.03
CA ASP A 400 7.24 2.99 -17.39
C ASP A 400 8.76 2.94 -17.61
N GLU A 401 9.21 3.56 -18.70
CA GLU A 401 10.62 3.57 -19.10
C GLU A 401 11.53 4.29 -18.11
N ASP A 402 11.03 5.32 -17.42
CA ASP A 402 11.79 6.03 -16.38
C ASP A 402 12.02 5.11 -15.17
N LEU A 403 10.99 4.38 -14.75
CA LEU A 403 11.15 3.37 -13.71
C LEU A 403 12.12 2.27 -14.14
N ARG A 404 11.97 1.73 -15.35
CA ARG A 404 12.84 0.67 -15.87
C ARG A 404 14.29 1.12 -15.94
N TYR A 405 14.52 2.34 -16.44
CA TYR A 405 15.83 2.95 -16.52
C TYR A 405 16.52 2.98 -15.15
N TRP A 406 15.90 3.60 -14.15
CA TRP A 406 16.51 3.76 -12.83
C TRP A 406 16.71 2.44 -12.08
N LEU A 407 15.82 1.46 -12.28
CA LEU A 407 15.96 0.15 -11.67
C LEU A 407 17.04 -0.74 -12.31
N THR A 408 17.54 -0.40 -13.51
CA THR A 408 18.50 -1.22 -14.26
C THR A 408 19.80 -0.51 -14.63
N THR A 409 19.84 0.81 -14.51
CA THR A 409 21.03 1.60 -14.78
C THR A 409 22.11 1.36 -13.73
N ASN A 410 23.36 1.58 -14.15
CA ASN A 410 24.53 1.65 -13.28
C ASN A 410 24.83 3.10 -12.84
N GLU A 411 23.99 4.06 -13.23
CA GLU A 411 24.10 5.44 -12.75
C GLU A 411 23.73 5.54 -11.27
N GLU A 412 24.51 6.32 -10.54
CA GLU A 412 24.23 6.63 -9.15
C GLU A 412 23.06 7.62 -9.05
N PRO A 413 22.09 7.38 -8.16
CA PRO A 413 21.09 8.38 -7.84
C PRO A 413 21.74 9.68 -7.37
N SER A 414 21.14 10.82 -7.70
CA SER A 414 21.58 12.14 -7.24
C SER A 414 21.70 12.22 -5.69
N SER A 415 22.43 13.17 -5.12
CA SER A 415 22.42 13.28 -3.65
C SER A 415 21.09 13.87 -3.15
N LEU A 416 20.51 13.26 -2.12
CA LEU A 416 19.40 13.85 -1.35
C LEU A 416 19.86 14.98 -0.42
N ASP A 417 21.17 15.15 -0.21
CA ASP A 417 21.74 16.20 0.66
C ASP A 417 21.49 17.62 0.13
N ASN A 418 21.12 17.74 -1.14
CA ASN A 418 20.77 19.01 -1.78
C ASN A 418 19.30 19.42 -1.58
N LEU A 419 18.48 18.59 -0.93
CA LEU A 419 17.14 19.02 -0.53
C LEU A 419 17.28 20.08 0.56
N PRO A 420 16.58 21.22 0.46
CA PRO A 420 16.70 22.28 1.44
C PRO A 420 16.38 21.69 2.82
N PRO A 421 17.25 21.91 3.84
CA PRO A 421 17.01 21.37 5.16
C PRO A 421 15.66 21.86 5.67
N LEU A 422 14.95 21.00 6.41
CA LEU A 422 13.73 21.42 7.09
C LEU A 422 14.04 22.71 7.89
N PRO A 423 13.14 23.71 7.87
CA PRO A 423 13.36 24.94 8.61
C PRO A 423 13.57 24.61 10.10
N PRO A 424 14.44 25.37 10.80
CA PRO A 424 14.71 25.09 12.21
C PRO A 424 13.41 25.14 13.03
N PRO A 425 13.23 24.24 14.01
CA PRO A 425 12.04 24.20 14.87
C PRO A 425 11.74 25.56 15.49
N ILE A 426 10.51 26.06 15.30
CA ILE A 426 10.04 27.28 15.97
C ILE A 426 9.62 26.88 17.39
N LYS A 427 10.41 27.25 18.40
CA LYS A 427 10.14 26.88 19.80
C LYS A 427 9.24 27.86 20.54
N SER A 428 9.21 29.12 20.12
CA SER A 428 8.35 30.17 20.67
C SER A 428 8.21 31.32 19.70
N VAL A 429 7.17 32.13 19.91
CA VAL A 429 6.98 33.41 19.22
C VAL A 429 6.49 34.46 20.22
N ASP A 430 6.91 35.71 20.03
CA ASP A 430 6.52 36.83 20.90
C ASP A 430 5.33 37.64 20.33
N PHE A 431 4.69 37.15 19.27
CA PHE A 431 3.61 37.84 18.57
C PHE A 431 2.23 37.37 19.04
N ASN A 432 1.36 38.29 19.44
CA ASN A 432 0.02 37.98 19.92
C ASN A 432 -0.92 39.17 19.62
N ASP A 433 -1.02 39.51 18.34
CA ASP A 433 -1.77 40.68 17.90
C ASP A 433 -3.24 40.58 18.33
N PRO A 434 -3.87 41.72 18.68
CA PRO A 434 -5.28 41.73 19.04
C PRO A 434 -6.14 41.25 17.88
N LEU A 435 -7.14 40.42 18.18
CA LEU A 435 -8.05 39.89 17.17
C LEU A 435 -9.18 40.86 16.85
N PRO A 436 -9.84 40.71 15.69
CA PRO A 436 -11.05 41.44 15.39
C PRO A 436 -12.13 41.23 16.46
N LYS A 437 -13.06 42.17 16.54
CA LYS A 437 -14.18 42.10 17.49
C LYS A 437 -14.93 40.76 17.36
N ASN A 438 -15.21 40.12 18.50
CA ASN A 438 -15.86 38.81 18.66
C ASN A 438 -15.01 37.58 18.34
N TRP A 439 -13.74 37.76 17.96
CA TRP A 439 -12.80 36.66 17.84
C TRP A 439 -12.05 36.41 19.14
N SER A 440 -11.65 35.18 19.35
CA SER A 440 -10.86 34.71 20.49
C SER A 440 -9.89 33.63 20.02
N TYR A 441 -8.94 33.27 20.87
CA TYR A 441 -8.03 32.16 20.61
C TYR A 441 -7.85 31.28 21.84
N SER A 442 -7.44 30.04 21.61
CA SER A 442 -7.01 29.11 22.66
C SER A 442 -5.97 28.15 22.13
N ASP A 443 -4.98 27.84 22.95
CA ASP A 443 -4.12 26.66 22.78
C ASP A 443 -4.82 25.49 23.48
N ILE A 444 -5.35 24.55 22.70
CA ILE A 444 -6.19 23.43 23.16
C ILE A 444 -5.30 22.28 23.64
N GLY A 445 -5.73 21.58 24.69
CA GLY A 445 -5.13 20.33 25.18
C GLY A 445 -3.71 20.42 25.72
N GLY A 446 -3.25 21.61 26.10
CA GLY A 446 -1.85 21.81 26.52
C GLY A 446 -0.87 21.84 25.34
N SER A 447 -1.34 22.24 24.16
CA SER A 447 -0.46 22.57 23.04
C SER A 447 0.55 23.67 23.42
N LEU A 448 1.73 23.61 22.81
CA LEU A 448 2.80 24.58 22.95
C LEU A 448 2.23 25.95 22.59
N LYS A 449 2.43 26.89 23.52
CA LYS A 449 1.87 28.24 23.41
C LYS A 449 2.26 28.87 22.08
N GLY A 450 1.24 29.12 21.26
CA GLY A 450 1.41 29.74 19.96
C GLY A 450 1.33 31.27 19.98
N GLY A 451 1.10 31.84 18.80
CA GLY A 451 0.97 33.28 18.61
C GLY A 451 0.35 33.63 17.25
N GLN A 452 0.08 34.92 17.02
CA GLN A 452 -0.50 35.38 15.77
C GLN A 452 -0.06 36.80 15.40
N LYS A 453 -0.01 37.04 14.08
CA LYS A 453 0.06 38.37 13.48
C LYS A 453 -1.16 38.60 12.60
N ILE A 454 -1.79 39.77 12.73
CA ILE A 454 -3.05 40.10 12.05
C ILE A 454 -2.84 41.35 11.18
N GLU A 455 -2.82 41.16 9.86
CA GLU A 455 -2.62 42.22 8.86
C GLU A 455 -3.80 42.25 7.89
N GLN A 456 -4.83 43.07 8.18
CA GLN A 456 -6.06 43.16 7.37
C GLN A 456 -6.70 41.78 7.10
N ASP A 457 -6.61 41.29 5.87
CA ASP A 457 -7.14 40.00 5.42
C ASP A 457 -6.16 38.85 5.61
N LYS A 458 -4.88 39.12 5.92
CA LYS A 458 -3.82 38.14 6.09
C LYS A 458 -3.54 37.83 7.56
N TRP A 459 -3.73 36.57 7.95
CA TRP A 459 -3.57 36.10 9.33
C TRP A 459 -2.44 35.08 9.37
N THR A 460 -1.35 35.40 10.08
CA THR A 460 -0.28 34.45 10.33
C THR A 460 -0.48 33.85 11.70
N ILE A 461 -0.67 32.53 11.77
CA ILE A 461 -0.93 31.79 13.01
C ILE A 461 0.21 30.82 13.25
N TYR A 462 0.77 30.84 14.45
CA TYR A 462 1.76 29.89 14.92
C TYR A 462 1.10 28.94 15.90
N GLY A 463 1.00 27.65 15.57
CA GLY A 463 0.30 26.65 16.39
C GLY A 463 1.17 25.44 16.68
N GLY A 464 1.24 25.05 17.95
CA GLY A 464 1.85 23.78 18.39
C GLY A 464 0.81 22.69 18.57
N GLY A 465 1.23 21.52 19.00
CA GLY A 465 0.35 20.42 19.39
C GLY A 465 0.74 19.08 18.77
N ASN A 466 0.52 17.99 19.53
CA ASN A 466 0.82 16.63 19.09
C ASN A 466 -0.09 16.16 17.95
N ASP A 467 -1.42 16.30 18.06
CA ASP A 467 -2.33 16.05 16.95
C ASP A 467 -3.78 16.46 17.25
N ILE A 468 -4.64 16.39 16.23
CA ILE A 468 -6.10 16.30 16.32
C ILE A 468 -6.46 14.95 15.67
N TRP A 469 -6.37 13.84 16.42
CA TRP A 469 -6.63 12.49 15.87
C TRP A 469 -7.13 11.51 16.94
N ASN A 470 -6.41 11.42 18.05
CA ASN A 470 -6.78 10.56 19.18
C ASN A 470 -7.99 11.12 19.94
N GLU A 471 -8.27 10.63 21.14
CA GLU A 471 -9.40 11.09 21.96
C GLU A 471 -9.20 12.49 22.58
N SER A 472 -7.97 13.02 22.53
CA SER A 472 -7.57 14.33 23.07
C SER A 472 -6.74 15.12 22.05
N ASP A 473 -7.21 16.34 21.76
CA ASP A 473 -6.66 17.23 20.74
C ASP A 473 -5.67 18.24 21.31
N GLN A 474 -4.58 18.48 20.58
CA GLN A 474 -3.64 19.55 20.84
C GLN A 474 -3.41 20.39 19.59
N PHE A 475 -3.83 21.66 19.64
CA PHE A 475 -3.67 22.62 18.54
C PHE A 475 -3.95 24.05 18.99
N ARG A 476 -3.52 25.02 18.18
CA ARG A 476 -3.97 26.41 18.32
C ARG A 476 -5.26 26.65 17.55
N TYR A 477 -6.26 27.22 18.22
CA TYR A 477 -7.56 27.52 17.66
C TYR A 477 -7.88 29.00 17.72
N MET A 478 -8.11 29.62 16.56
CA MET A 478 -8.61 30.99 16.42
C MET A 478 -10.08 30.93 16.04
N TYR A 479 -11.00 31.51 16.82
CA TYR A 479 -12.42 31.23 16.65
C TYR A 479 -13.34 32.41 16.96
N THR A 480 -14.55 32.33 16.40
CA THR A 480 -15.72 33.11 16.78
C THR A 480 -16.89 32.17 17.09
N LYS A 481 -17.88 32.67 17.82
CA LYS A 481 -19.17 31.98 17.98
C LYS A 481 -20.08 32.28 16.80
N PHE A 482 -20.80 31.27 16.32
CA PHE A 482 -21.76 31.42 15.23
C PHE A 482 -23.03 30.62 15.50
N ILE A 483 -24.19 31.20 15.16
CA ILE A 483 -25.51 30.64 15.44
C ILE A 483 -26.20 30.23 14.14
N GLY A 484 -26.49 28.94 14.00
CA GLY A 484 -27.20 28.35 12.85
C GLY A 484 -26.30 27.89 11.70
N ASP A 485 -26.92 27.72 10.54
CA ASP A 485 -26.29 27.26 9.30
C ASP A 485 -25.27 28.28 8.77
N PHE A 486 -24.20 27.78 8.14
CA PHE A 486 -23.14 28.63 7.60
C PHE A 486 -22.45 28.02 6.39
N SER A 487 -21.79 28.89 5.62
CA SER A 487 -20.78 28.54 4.62
C SER A 487 -19.53 29.36 4.90
N CYS A 488 -18.44 28.68 5.28
CA CYS A 488 -17.17 29.29 5.67
C CYS A 488 -16.10 28.96 4.64
N THR A 489 -15.37 29.96 4.14
CA THR A 489 -14.27 29.79 3.18
C THR A 489 -12.99 30.45 3.68
N VAL A 490 -11.83 29.87 3.34
CA VAL A 490 -10.51 30.46 3.59
C VAL A 490 -9.54 30.08 2.48
N ASN A 491 -8.56 30.95 2.23
CA ASN A 491 -7.34 30.58 1.51
C ASN A 491 -6.25 30.26 2.53
N VAL A 492 -5.63 29.09 2.42
CA VAL A 492 -4.36 28.79 3.10
C VAL A 492 -3.25 29.16 2.12
N ASN A 493 -2.55 30.25 2.41
CA ASN A 493 -1.47 30.75 1.54
C ASN A 493 -0.17 30.00 1.77
N ASP A 494 0.08 29.53 2.99
CA ASP A 494 1.30 28.83 3.36
C ASP A 494 1.07 27.98 4.62
N LEU A 495 1.78 26.85 4.71
CA LEU A 495 1.87 26.03 5.91
C LEU A 495 3.31 25.52 6.04
N GLN A 496 4.09 26.23 6.84
CA GLN A 496 5.46 25.87 7.16
C GLN A 496 5.48 25.00 8.42
N SER A 497 5.96 23.78 8.26
CA SER A 497 6.24 22.84 9.34
C SER A 497 7.39 21.94 8.94
N ASN A 498 8.09 21.39 9.92
CA ASN A 498 9.01 20.28 9.74
C ASN A 498 8.35 18.91 9.98
N HIS A 499 7.03 18.90 10.20
CA HIS A 499 6.23 17.69 10.27
C HIS A 499 5.18 17.67 9.17
N SER A 500 5.09 16.56 8.46
CA SER A 500 4.21 16.40 7.30
C SER A 500 2.72 16.27 7.65
N TYR A 501 2.40 15.96 8.90
CA TYR A 501 1.03 15.95 9.45
C TYR A 501 0.62 17.23 10.17
N ALA A 502 1.42 18.31 10.06
CA ALA A 502 0.94 19.63 10.48
C ALA A 502 -0.36 19.98 9.74
N LYS A 503 -1.31 20.60 10.42
CA LYS A 503 -2.64 20.88 9.84
C LYS A 503 -2.89 22.37 9.86
N ALA A 504 -3.45 22.87 8.76
CA ALA A 504 -4.04 24.21 8.66
C ALA A 504 -5.43 24.08 8.04
N GLY A 505 -6.47 24.61 8.70
CA GLY A 505 -7.81 24.43 8.16
C GLY A 505 -8.91 25.24 8.84
N ILE A 506 -10.14 24.99 8.39
CA ILE A 506 -11.37 25.53 9.00
C ILE A 506 -11.96 24.44 9.89
N MET A 507 -12.20 24.76 11.16
CA MET A 507 -12.87 23.88 12.10
C MET A 507 -14.18 24.49 12.59
N ALA A 508 -15.19 23.64 12.77
CA ALA A 508 -16.37 23.91 13.58
C ALA A 508 -16.47 22.87 14.69
N ARG A 509 -16.55 23.31 15.95
CA ARG A 509 -16.56 22.43 17.14
C ARG A 509 -17.63 22.81 18.16
N THR A 510 -18.12 21.82 18.90
CA THR A 510 -19.26 21.97 19.83
C THR A 510 -18.88 22.60 21.17
N ASN A 511 -17.61 22.52 21.57
CA ASN A 511 -17.05 23.12 22.78
C ASN A 511 -15.52 23.28 22.66
N LEU A 512 -14.86 23.83 23.68
CA LEU A 512 -13.41 24.09 23.67
C LEU A 512 -12.57 23.04 24.42
N ASN A 513 -13.18 21.95 24.90
CA ASN A 513 -12.45 20.87 25.57
C ASN A 513 -11.65 20.08 24.53
N GLU A 514 -10.48 19.56 24.91
CA GLU A 514 -9.59 18.78 24.04
C GLU A 514 -10.24 17.56 23.38
N ASN A 515 -11.36 17.05 23.91
CA ASN A 515 -12.06 15.90 23.37
C ASN A 515 -13.32 16.26 22.56
N SER A 516 -13.54 17.53 22.20
CA SER A 516 -14.78 17.99 21.54
C SER A 516 -15.07 17.28 20.22
N SER A 517 -16.34 16.95 19.99
CA SER A 517 -16.87 16.68 18.64
C SER A 517 -16.68 17.89 17.73
N HIS A 518 -16.36 17.63 16.46
CA HIS A 518 -16.01 18.67 15.49
C HIS A 518 -16.05 18.17 14.04
N ALA A 519 -16.09 19.13 13.11
CA ALA A 519 -15.80 18.96 11.69
C ALA A 519 -14.65 19.88 11.29
N LEU A 520 -13.65 19.36 10.57
CA LEU A 520 -12.43 20.02 10.16
C LEU A 520 -12.19 19.74 8.66
N ILE A 521 -12.00 20.79 7.87
CA ILE A 521 -11.42 20.68 6.52
C ILE A 521 -10.03 21.29 6.59
N ASN A 522 -8.99 20.50 6.34
CA ASN A 522 -7.59 20.94 6.45
C ASN A 522 -6.75 20.57 5.23
N ILE A 523 -5.61 21.24 5.17
CA ILE A 523 -4.50 20.95 4.28
C ILE A 523 -3.25 20.61 5.11
N PHE A 524 -2.42 19.72 4.56
CA PHE A 524 -1.09 19.38 5.04
C PHE A 524 -0.01 20.22 4.34
N PRO A 525 1.25 20.31 4.84
CA PRO A 525 2.27 21.22 4.31
C PRO A 525 2.55 21.08 2.81
N TYR A 526 2.25 19.90 2.24
CA TYR A 526 2.56 19.56 0.86
C TYR A 526 1.33 19.44 -0.06
N GLY A 527 0.16 19.84 0.44
CA GLY A 527 -1.03 20.07 -0.38
C GLY A 527 -2.14 19.03 -0.26
N ASN A 528 -1.87 17.85 0.30
CA ASN A 528 -2.92 16.87 0.59
C ASN A 528 -3.99 17.50 1.49
N THR A 529 -5.25 17.20 1.22
CA THR A 529 -6.38 17.69 2.00
C THR A 529 -7.17 16.54 2.58
N GLU A 530 -7.90 16.81 3.64
CA GLU A 530 -8.80 15.84 4.26
C GLU A 530 -9.98 16.57 4.91
N PHE A 531 -11.12 15.89 4.92
CA PHE A 531 -12.25 16.26 5.75
C PHE A 531 -12.30 15.36 6.97
N SER A 532 -11.77 15.87 8.07
CA SER A 532 -11.58 15.17 9.33
C SER A 532 -12.68 15.52 10.33
N PHE A 533 -13.08 14.57 11.16
CA PHE A 533 -14.19 14.77 12.08
C PHE A 533 -14.19 13.83 13.27
N ARG A 534 -14.76 14.31 14.38
CA ARG A 534 -15.10 13.51 15.55
C ARG A 534 -16.60 13.61 15.79
N LEU A 535 -17.31 12.47 15.69
CA LEU A 535 -18.78 12.43 15.74
C LEU A 535 -19.31 12.69 17.15
N SER A 536 -18.69 12.11 18.17
CA SER A 536 -19.02 12.37 19.58
C SER A 536 -17.79 12.77 20.40
N SER A 537 -17.97 13.55 21.46
CA SER A 537 -16.84 13.95 22.29
C SER A 537 -16.15 12.74 22.94
N GLY A 538 -14.82 12.66 22.85
CA GLY A 538 -14.01 11.54 23.35
C GLY A 538 -13.83 10.36 22.40
N GLU A 539 -14.42 10.37 21.20
CA GLU A 539 -14.16 9.34 20.19
C GLU A 539 -12.83 9.58 19.45
N LEU A 540 -12.26 8.51 18.88
CA LEU A 540 -11.20 8.62 17.88
C LEU A 540 -11.72 9.42 16.66
N MET A 541 -10.87 10.26 16.09
CA MET A 541 -11.19 10.96 14.85
C MET A 541 -11.32 10.00 13.67
N SER A 542 -12.17 10.34 12.72
CA SER A 542 -12.26 9.71 11.40
C SER A 542 -12.10 10.78 10.31
N HIS A 543 -11.91 10.36 9.06
CA HIS A 543 -11.69 11.31 7.96
C HIS A 543 -12.22 10.78 6.62
N SER A 544 -12.41 11.69 5.69
CA SER A 544 -12.51 11.41 4.26
C SER A 544 -11.30 12.05 3.55
N PRO A 545 -10.49 11.27 2.81
CA PRO A 545 -9.33 11.82 2.09
C PRO A 545 -9.79 12.73 0.94
N GLY A 546 -9.09 13.85 0.76
CA GLY A 546 -9.34 14.81 -0.32
C GLY A 546 -8.21 14.85 -1.35
N ASN A 547 -8.48 15.47 -2.50
CA ASN A 547 -7.46 15.68 -3.53
C ASN A 547 -6.37 16.64 -3.02
N SER A 548 -5.16 16.50 -3.58
CA SER A 548 -4.09 17.46 -3.32
C SER A 548 -4.35 18.76 -4.07
N ILE A 549 -4.20 19.89 -3.37
CA ILE A 549 -4.20 21.23 -3.96
C ILE A 549 -2.85 21.90 -3.70
N GLU A 550 -2.38 22.71 -4.65
CA GLU A 550 -1.08 23.37 -4.51
C GLU A 550 -1.15 24.57 -3.55
N LEU A 551 -0.05 24.80 -2.84
CA LEU A 551 0.22 26.06 -2.15
C LEU A 551 1.13 26.92 -3.06
N PRO A 552 1.00 28.26 -3.06
CA PRO A 552 0.09 29.05 -2.23
C PRO A 552 -1.37 29.08 -2.72
N ASP A 553 -2.25 29.62 -1.88
CA ASP A 553 -3.67 29.93 -2.15
C ASP A 553 -4.63 28.74 -2.26
N ALA A 554 -4.34 27.67 -1.52
CA ALA A 554 -5.23 26.54 -1.34
C ALA A 554 -6.57 26.97 -0.71
N LYS A 555 -7.69 26.80 -1.43
CA LYS A 555 -9.00 27.25 -0.94
C LYS A 555 -9.80 26.11 -0.32
N LEU A 556 -10.19 26.29 0.93
CA LEU A 556 -10.97 25.34 1.71
C LEU A 556 -12.35 25.93 2.02
N LYS A 557 -13.37 25.07 2.08
CA LYS A 557 -14.74 25.44 2.46
C LYS A 557 -15.33 24.43 3.44
N LEU A 558 -15.93 24.93 4.52
CA LEU A 558 -16.71 24.16 5.48
C LEU A 558 -18.13 24.71 5.51
N GLU A 559 -19.12 23.84 5.31
CA GLU A 559 -20.53 24.20 5.30
C GLU A 559 -21.29 23.41 6.37
N ARG A 560 -22.30 24.06 6.95
CA ARG A 560 -23.24 23.45 7.89
C ARG A 560 -24.67 23.69 7.44
N LYS A 561 -25.48 22.63 7.47
CA LYS A 561 -26.93 22.68 7.30
C LYS A 561 -27.61 21.81 8.37
N GLY A 562 -28.24 22.42 9.36
CA GLY A 562 -28.76 21.72 10.53
C GLY A 562 -27.65 21.05 11.33
N ASN A 563 -27.62 19.71 11.29
CA ASN A 563 -26.58 18.89 11.92
C ASN A 563 -25.58 18.33 10.90
N ASP A 564 -25.79 18.59 9.61
CA ASP A 564 -24.93 18.07 8.55
C ASP A 564 -23.80 19.06 8.26
N PHE A 565 -22.59 18.53 8.13
CA PHE A 565 -21.38 19.28 7.81
C PHE A 565 -20.73 18.71 6.55
N SER A 566 -20.25 19.57 5.67
CA SER A 566 -19.50 19.15 4.50
C SER A 566 -18.25 19.98 4.29
N GLY A 567 -17.13 19.30 4.07
CA GLY A 567 -15.86 19.88 3.64
C GLY A 567 -15.74 19.86 2.12
N SER A 568 -15.19 20.93 1.54
CA SER A 568 -14.91 21.03 0.10
C SER A 568 -13.61 21.77 -0.15
N ILE A 569 -12.98 21.48 -1.28
CA ILE A 569 -11.76 22.12 -1.78
C ILE A 569 -12.04 22.75 -3.15
N TYR A 570 -11.32 23.81 -3.49
CA TYR A 570 -11.42 24.40 -4.83
C TYR A 570 -10.31 23.85 -5.72
N LEU A 571 -10.67 23.08 -6.74
CA LEU A 571 -9.76 22.45 -7.68
C LEU A 571 -10.38 22.52 -9.08
N ASN A 572 -9.56 22.75 -10.13
CA ASN A 572 -10.03 22.82 -11.52
C ASN A 572 -11.20 23.79 -11.74
N GLU A 573 -11.13 24.96 -11.10
CA GLU A 573 -12.15 26.02 -11.13
C GLU A 573 -13.52 25.66 -10.52
N VAL A 574 -13.65 24.50 -9.87
CA VAL A 574 -14.88 24.04 -9.22
C VAL A 574 -14.65 23.71 -7.75
N TRP A 575 -15.73 23.78 -6.95
CA TRP A 575 -15.72 23.27 -5.58
C TRP A 575 -15.98 21.76 -5.61
N GLU A 576 -14.98 20.97 -5.26
CA GLU A 576 -15.09 19.52 -5.11
C GLU A 576 -15.37 19.19 -3.64
N LYS A 577 -16.44 18.44 -3.40
CA LYS A 577 -16.78 17.97 -2.06
C LYS A 577 -15.86 16.83 -1.66
N VAL A 578 -15.21 16.96 -0.51
CA VAL A 578 -14.32 15.93 0.06
C VAL A 578 -15.11 14.93 0.90
N GLY A 579 -16.07 15.41 1.70
CA GLY A 579 -16.89 14.53 2.53
C GLY A 579 -18.12 15.22 3.10
N THR A 580 -18.97 14.43 3.76
CA THR A 580 -20.14 14.93 4.50
C THR A 580 -20.39 14.03 5.70
N ILE A 581 -20.74 14.63 6.82
CA ILE A 581 -21.10 13.93 8.06
C ILE A 581 -22.32 14.57 8.71
N THR A 582 -22.90 13.87 9.67
CA THR A 582 -23.92 14.41 10.58
C THR A 582 -23.37 14.37 12.01
N LEU A 583 -23.21 15.55 12.64
CA LEU A 583 -22.86 15.66 14.05
C LEU A 583 -24.16 15.66 14.88
N SER A 584 -24.48 14.52 15.50
CA SER A 584 -25.72 14.34 16.27
C SER A 584 -25.81 15.28 17.48
N ASP A 585 -24.67 15.65 18.06
CA ASP A 585 -24.53 16.56 19.20
C ASP A 585 -24.29 18.03 18.79
N ALA A 586 -24.47 18.37 17.51
CA ALA A 586 -24.27 19.72 17.01
C ALA A 586 -25.17 20.73 17.75
N LYS A 587 -24.53 21.75 18.34
CA LYS A 587 -25.22 22.80 19.08
C LYS A 587 -25.71 23.91 18.15
N LYS A 588 -26.75 24.65 18.56
CA LYS A 588 -27.25 25.80 17.79
C LYS A 588 -26.19 26.90 17.65
N GLU A 589 -25.46 27.17 18.72
CA GLU A 589 -24.25 28.00 18.73
C GLU A 589 -23.03 27.07 18.71
N MET A 590 -22.12 27.28 17.76
CA MET A 590 -20.84 26.55 17.68
C MET A 590 -19.67 27.51 17.59
N PHE A 591 -18.48 26.99 17.88
CA PHE A 591 -17.22 27.70 17.67
C PHE A 591 -16.72 27.38 16.28
N ILE A 592 -16.51 28.39 15.45
CA ILE A 592 -16.01 28.25 14.07
C ILE A 592 -14.75 29.10 13.91
N GLY A 593 -13.74 28.57 13.24
CA GLY A 593 -12.57 29.36 12.85
C GLY A 593 -11.42 28.52 12.33
N LEU A 594 -10.20 28.96 12.61
CA LEU A 594 -8.96 28.44 12.04
C LEU A 594 -8.24 27.54 13.04
N ALA A 595 -7.91 26.33 12.63
CA ALA A 595 -7.11 25.38 13.38
C ALA A 595 -5.71 25.27 12.77
N THR A 596 -4.68 25.39 13.62
CA THR A 596 -3.26 25.25 13.24
C THR A 596 -2.54 24.38 14.26
N LEU A 597 -1.82 23.35 13.80
CA LEU A 597 -0.98 22.50 14.65
C LEU A 597 0.30 22.06 13.94
N SER A 598 1.32 21.74 14.74
CA SER A 598 2.64 21.29 14.27
C SER A 598 2.79 19.79 14.10
N HIS A 599 1.96 18.99 14.79
CA HIS A 599 2.09 17.54 14.94
C HIS A 599 3.34 17.12 15.72
N ASP A 600 3.93 18.07 16.44
CA ASP A 600 5.01 17.87 17.38
C ASP A 600 4.90 18.99 18.42
N ASN A 601 4.43 18.65 19.62
CA ASN A 601 4.23 19.63 20.67
C ASN A 601 5.55 20.21 21.24
N GLY A 602 6.70 19.75 20.78
CA GLY A 602 8.00 20.38 21.02
C GLY A 602 8.25 21.62 20.18
N GLN A 603 7.35 22.00 19.25
CA GLN A 603 7.54 23.12 18.32
C GLN A 603 6.23 23.66 17.73
N LEU A 604 6.32 24.78 16.99
CA LEU A 604 5.21 25.46 16.33
C LEU A 604 5.29 25.28 14.80
N ALA A 605 4.15 25.09 14.16
CA ALA A 605 3.96 25.31 12.73
C ALA A 605 3.49 26.73 12.48
N LYS A 606 3.83 27.29 11.31
CA LYS A 606 3.38 28.61 10.87
C LYS A 606 2.44 28.46 9.67
N ALA A 607 1.18 28.83 9.86
CA ALA A 607 0.19 28.90 8.81
C ALA A 607 -0.13 30.35 8.44
N ILE A 608 -0.27 30.64 7.15
CA ILE A 608 -0.73 31.93 6.65
C ILE A 608 -2.08 31.73 5.99
N TYR A 609 -3.08 32.47 6.45
CA TYR A 609 -4.44 32.45 5.93
C TYR A 609 -4.80 33.79 5.32
N SER A 610 -5.65 33.78 4.29
CA SER A 610 -6.30 34.97 3.78
C SER A 610 -7.74 34.71 3.36
N ASN A 611 -8.47 35.79 3.06
CA ASN A 611 -9.84 35.72 2.53
C ASN A 611 -10.81 34.88 3.40
N PHE A 612 -10.65 34.93 4.72
CA PHE A 612 -11.57 34.25 5.62
C PHE A 612 -12.95 34.90 5.57
N GLN A 613 -13.98 34.12 5.21
CA GLN A 613 -15.37 34.58 5.12
C GLN A 613 -16.30 33.56 5.75
N ILE A 614 -17.25 34.02 6.58
CA ILE A 614 -18.38 33.21 7.05
C ILE A 614 -19.67 33.87 6.55
N LYS A 615 -20.47 33.11 5.82
CA LYS A 615 -21.80 33.52 5.34
C LYS A 615 -22.86 32.67 5.99
N LYS A 616 -24.05 33.25 6.20
CA LYS A 616 -25.23 32.57 6.71
C LYS A 616 -26.02 31.94 5.57
#